data_AF-A0A966E6Q0-F1
#
_entry.id   AF-A0A966E6Q0-F1
#
_cell.length_a   1.000
_cell.length_b   1.000
_cell.length_c   1.000
_cell.angle_alpha   90.00
_cell.angle_beta   90.00
_cell.angle_gamma   90.00
#
_symmetry.space_group_name_H-M   'P 1'
#
loop_
_entity.id
_entity.type
_entity.pdbx_description
1 polymer ?
#
loop_
_entity_poly.entity_id
_entity_poly.type
_entity_poly.pdbx_seq_one_letter_code
_entity_poly.pdbx_strand_id
1 'polypeptide(L)' 'MLAAPSHAYLDPGTGSIILQSILAGIAVAMGILRFYWYRLKAFFSGTTLESEAADSKDSEIQNDI' A
#
# COMPACT_ATOMS: atom_id res chain seq x y z
N MET A 1 -12.44 -54.52 5.92
CA MET A 1 -12.83 -53.15 5.53
C MET A 1 -11.56 -52.41 5.13
N LEU A 2 -11.48 -51.89 3.90
CA LEU A 2 -10.39 -51.01 3.48
C LEU A 2 -10.71 -49.59 3.98
N ALA A 3 -9.91 -49.06 4.91
CA ALA A 3 -10.01 -47.67 5.32
C ALA A 3 -9.49 -46.77 4.18
N ALA A 4 -10.27 -45.76 3.80
CA ALA A 4 -9.81 -44.73 2.87
C ALA A 4 -8.73 -43.87 3.54
N PRO A 5 -7.65 -43.49 2.83
CA PRO A 5 -6.61 -42.64 3.40
C PRO A 5 -7.19 -41.25 3.70
N SER A 6 -7.21 -40.85 4.97
CA SER A 6 -7.50 -39.47 5.36
C SER A 6 -6.22 -38.65 5.16
N HIS A 7 -6.25 -37.69 4.25
CA HIS A 7 -5.22 -36.67 4.16
C HIS A 7 -5.38 -35.73 5.35
N ALA A 8 -4.85 -36.15 6.49
CA ALA A 8 -4.76 -35.34 7.68
C ALA A 8 -3.81 -34.17 7.41
N TYR A 9 -4.36 -33.07 6.89
CA TYR A 9 -3.81 -31.71 6.96
C TYR A 9 -3.66 -31.20 8.43
N LEU A 10 -3.89 -32.11 9.37
CA LEU A 10 -3.83 -32.04 10.82
C LEU A 10 -2.62 -32.81 11.37
N ASP A 11 -1.56 -33.06 10.58
CA ASP A 11 -0.26 -33.32 11.20
C ASP A 11 0.04 -32.08 12.07
N PRO A 12 0.31 -32.20 13.38
CA PRO A 12 0.32 -31.07 14.33
C PRO A 12 1.25 -29.92 13.92
N GLY A 13 2.22 -30.17 13.03
CA GLY A 13 3.06 -29.14 12.41
C GLY A 13 2.42 -28.38 11.23
N THR A 14 1.61 -29.04 10.41
CA THR A 14 1.09 -28.44 9.16
C THR A 14 -0.01 -27.42 9.46
N GLY A 15 -0.95 -27.76 10.36
CA GLY A 15 -2.04 -26.88 10.79
C GLY A 15 -1.57 -25.50 11.26
N SER A 16 -0.50 -25.46 12.05
CA SER A 16 0.11 -24.22 12.54
C SER A 16 0.85 -23.44 11.45
N ILE A 17 1.49 -24.11 10.48
CA ILE A 17 2.22 -23.45 9.40
C ILE A 17 1.29 -22.64 8.49
N ILE A 18 0.09 -23.15 8.22
CA ILE A 18 -0.88 -22.47 7.36
C ILE A 18 -1.40 -21.22 8.03
N LEU A 19 -1.75 -21.33 9.32
CA LEU A 19 -2.21 -20.18 10.08
C LEU A 19 -1.11 -19.11 10.20
N GLN A 20 0.14 -19.54 10.42
CA GLN A 20 1.30 -18.64 10.44
C GLN A 20 1.56 -17.97 9.09
N SER A 21 1.46 -18.70 7.98
CA SER A 21 1.71 -18.15 6.64
C SER A 21 0.59 -17.19 6.21
N ILE A 22 -0.66 -17.43 6.60
CA ILE A 22 -1.74 -16.45 6.43
C ILE A 22 -1.44 -15.18 7.23
N LEU A 23 -1.06 -15.32 8.50
CA LEU A 23 -0.77 -14.17 9.36
C LEU A 23 0.45 -13.37 8.86
N ALA A 24 1.51 -14.07 8.44
CA ALA A 24 2.69 -13.47 7.83
C ALA A 24 2.33 -12.76 6.52
N GLY A 25 1.52 -13.38 5.67
CA GLY A 25 1.04 -12.79 4.41
C GLY A 25 0.27 -11.49 4.65
N ILE A 26 -0.64 -11.47 5.64
CA ILE A 26 -1.38 -10.26 6.03
C ILE A 26 -0.44 -9.18 6.56
N ALA A 27 0.51 -9.54 7.43
CA ALA A 27 1.49 -8.60 7.98
C ALA A 27 2.36 -7.96 6.88
N VAL A 28 2.84 -8.77 5.94
CA VAL A 28 3.63 -8.29 4.79
C VAL A 28 2.77 -7.41 3.88
N ALA A 29 1.54 -7.81 3.56
CA ALA A 29 0.63 -7.01 2.73
C ALA A 29 0.35 -5.64 3.34
N MET A 30 0.04 -5.59 4.65
CA MET A 30 -0.14 -4.32 5.35
C MET A 30 1.14 -3.48 5.38
N GLY A 31 2.29 -4.10 5.62
CA GLY A 31 3.60 -3.43 5.62
C GLY A 31 3.92 -2.77 4.27
N ILE A 32 3.71 -3.51 3.18
CA ILE A 32 3.88 -3.00 1.81
C ILE A 32 2.89 -1.87 1.55
N LEU A 33 1.61 -2.03 1.89
CA LEU A 33 0.60 -0.98 1.70
C LEU A 33 0.98 0.32 2.42
N ARG A 34 1.45 0.22 3.68
CA ARG A 34 1.89 1.37 4.48
C ARG A 34 3.15 2.01 3.93
N PHE A 35 4.10 1.19 3.46
CA PHE A 35 5.35 1.66 2.87
C PHE A 35 5.12 2.39 1.54
N TYR A 36 4.26 1.84 0.69
CA TYR A 36 3.93 2.42 -0.62
C TYR A 36 2.82 3.48 -0.56
N TRP A 37 2.23 3.78 0.60
CA TRP A 37 1.14 4.74 0.72
C TRP A 37 1.47 6.12 0.12
N TYR A 38 2.69 6.60 0.33
CA TYR A 38 3.15 7.89 -0.23
C TYR A 38 3.34 7.84 -1.74
N ARG A 39 3.94 6.76 -2.26
CA ARG A 39 4.11 6.54 -3.71
C ARG A 39 2.75 6.38 -4.38
N LEU A 40 1.88 5.53 -3.82
CA LEU A 40 0.51 5.30 -4.31
C LEU A 40 -0.30 6.59 -4.35
N LYS A 41 -0.24 7.42 -3.29
CA LYS A 41 -0.85 8.75 -3.31
C LYS A 41 -0.24 9.67 -4.36
N ALA A 42 1.08 9.65 -4.55
CA ALA A 42 1.71 10.46 -5.59
C ALA A 42 1.32 10.01 -7.00
N PHE A 43 1.17 8.70 -7.24
CA PHE A 43 0.64 8.14 -8.48
C PHE A 43 -0.83 8.50 -8.69
N PHE A 44 -1.65 8.52 -7.64
CA PHE A 44 -3.06 8.92 -7.72
C PHE A 44 -3.23 10.45 -7.80
N SER A 45 -2.28 11.21 -7.27
CA SER A 45 -2.18 12.68 -7.34
C SER A 45 -1.43 13.14 -8.59
N GLY A 46 -1.41 12.32 -9.65
CA GLY A 46 -0.78 12.61 -10.94
C GLY A 46 -1.37 13.77 -11.74
N THR A 47 -2.21 14.62 -11.14
CA THR A 47 -2.69 15.87 -11.75
C THR A 47 -2.92 16.91 -10.67
N THR A 48 -1.85 17.58 -10.24
CA THR A 48 -1.81 19.04 -10.02
C THR A 48 -0.32 19.41 -10.04
N LEU A 49 0.29 19.27 -11.21
CA LEU A 49 1.37 20.18 -11.55
C LEU A 49 0.68 21.46 -12.02
N GLU A 50 1.20 22.59 -11.56
CA GLU A 50 0.87 23.94 -12.02
C GLU A 50 -0.32 24.63 -11.35
N SER A 51 -0.11 25.09 -10.11
CA SER A 51 -0.69 26.35 -9.63
C SER A 51 0.08 26.88 -8.41
N GLU A 52 1.38 27.16 -8.58
CA GLU A 52 2.15 27.95 -7.59
C GLU A 52 3.26 28.78 -8.28
N ALA A 53 3.00 29.25 -9.51
CA ALA A 53 3.93 30.12 -10.26
C ALA A 53 3.25 31.39 -10.80
N ALA A 54 2.12 31.80 -10.21
CA ALA A 54 1.34 32.96 -10.64
C ALA A 54 1.08 34.01 -9.54
N ASP A 55 1.86 34.02 -8.45
CA ASP A 55 1.72 35.00 -7.35
C ASP A 55 2.92 35.98 -7.24
N SER A 56 3.71 36.17 -8.30
CA SER A 56 4.90 37.05 -8.23
C SER A 56 4.96 38.15 -9.30
N LYS A 57 3.81 38.55 -9.89
CA LYS A 57 3.80 39.59 -10.94
C LYS A 57 2.89 40.80 -10.70
N ASP A 58 2.32 40.96 -9.50
CA ASP A 58 1.44 42.11 -9.21
C ASP A 58 2.09 43.24 -8.40
N SER A 59 3.37 43.15 -8.03
CA SER A 59 4.07 44.18 -7.26
C SER A 59 4.90 45.17 -8.08
N GLU A 60 4.97 45.05 -9.42
CA GLU A 60 5.79 45.94 -10.26
C GLU A 60 4.96 47.00 -11.03
N ILE A 61 3.65 46.80 -11.20
CA ILE A 61 2.75 47.73 -11.93
C ILE A 61 1.93 48.60 -10.96
N GLN A 62 2.50 49.14 -9.89
CA GLN A 62 1.81 50.15 -9.06
C GLN A 62 2.69 51.31 -8.58
N ASN A 63 3.96 51.36 -8.99
CA ASN A 63 4.88 52.43 -8.57
C ASN A 63 5.12 53.54 -9.61
N ASP A 64 4.28 53.62 -10.67
CA ASP A 64 4.50 54.57 -11.78
C ASP A 64 3.22 55.27 -12.30
N ILE A 65 2.25 55.59 -11.42
CA ILE A 65 1.15 56.53 -11.74
C ILE A 65 1.04 57.60 -10.65
#